data_AF-A0A1W6K1R5-F1
#
_entry.id   AF-A0A1W6K1R5-F1
#
_cell.length_a   1.000
_cell.length_b   1.000
_cell.length_c   1.000
_cell.angle_alpha   90.00
_cell.angle_beta   90.00
_cell.angle_gamma   90.00
#
_symmetry.space_group_name_H-M   'P 1'
#
loop_
_entity.id
_entity.type
_entity.pdbx_description
1 polymer ?
#
loop_
_entity_poly.entity_id
_entity_poly.type
_entity_poly.pdbx_seq_one_letter_code
_entity_poly.pdbx_strand_id
1 'polypeptide(L)'
;MEANIKEIIFLFLFVIIGIVLLSPIVSFIGNLTNPGTYTTYTTVSGTVTETTSSFVPNPYYVGSNNTVLISLVPIFYILIIIGVPAILIYKMYKGE
;
A
#
# COMPACT_ATOMS: atom_id res chain seq x y z
N MET A 1 -1.19 -16.13 34.08
CA MET A 1 -2.03 -15.41 33.09
C MET A 1 -2.75 -16.43 32.25
N GLU A 2 -4.06 -16.53 32.39
CA GLU A 2 -4.87 -17.20 31.39
C GLU A 2 -5.11 -16.19 30.27
N ALA A 3 -4.55 -16.45 29.08
CA ALA A 3 -4.80 -15.59 27.94
C ALA A 3 -6.26 -15.74 27.49
N ASN A 4 -6.97 -14.63 27.32
CA ASN A 4 -8.36 -14.67 26.89
C ASN A 4 -8.44 -15.18 25.44
N ILE A 5 -9.11 -16.31 25.22
CA ILE A 5 -9.25 -16.90 23.89
C ILE A 5 -9.86 -15.93 22.86
N LYS A 6 -10.75 -15.02 23.31
CA LYS A 6 -11.34 -13.99 22.44
C LYS A 6 -10.29 -12.98 21.96
N GLU A 7 -9.37 -12.57 22.85
CA GLU A 7 -8.29 -11.63 22.50
C GLU A 7 -7.30 -12.27 21.53
N ILE A 8 -6.96 -13.55 21.75
CA ILE A 8 -6.08 -14.30 20.84
C ILE A 8 -6.72 -14.41 19.45
N ILE A 9 -8.00 -14.78 19.37
CA ILE A 9 -8.72 -14.90 18.09
C ILE A 9 -8.80 -13.53 17.39
N PHE A 10 -9.08 -12.46 18.15
CA PHE A 10 -9.09 -11.10 17.62
C PHE A 10 -7.74 -10.71 17.02
N LEU A 11 -6.65 -10.92 17.76
CA LEU A 11 -5.28 -10.62 17.30
C LEU A 11 -4.93 -11.40 16.03
N PHE A 12 -5.25 -12.69 15.99
CA PHE A 12 -5.00 -13.53 14.84
C PHE A 12 -5.73 -13.03 13.58
N LEU A 13 -7.03 -12.73 13.70
CA LEU A 13 -7.82 -12.20 12.60
C LEU A 13 -7.35 -10.81 12.17
N PHE A 14 -7.05 -9.94 13.13
CA PHE A 14 -6.55 -8.59 12.87
C PHE A 14 -5.26 -8.62 12.05
N VAL A 15 -4.30 -9.48 12.42
CA VAL A 15 -3.03 -9.60 11.68
C VAL A 15 -3.26 -10.18 10.28
N ILE A 16 -4.07 -11.22 10.13
CA ILE A 16 -4.36 -11.81 8.81
C ILE A 16 -5.03 -10.80 7.88
N ILE A 17 -6.10 -10.17 8.34
CA ILE A 17 -6.82 -9.15 7.56
C ILE A 17 -5.87 -7.98 7.26
N GLY A 18 -5.09 -7.56 8.25
CA GLY A 18 -4.06 -6.55 8.14
C GLY A 18 -3.12 -6.81 6.96
N ILE A 19 -2.51 -7.99 6.94
CA ILE A 19 -1.55 -8.41 5.90
C ILE A 19 -2.21 -8.52 4.53
N VAL A 20 -3.40 -9.13 4.45
CA VAL A 20 -4.11 -9.31 3.16
C VAL A 20 -4.45 -7.97 2.52
N LEU A 21 -4.86 -6.98 3.32
CA LEU A 21 -5.22 -5.65 2.84
C LEU A 21 -4.00 -4.76 2.51
N LEU A 22 -2.78 -5.13 2.91
CA LEU A 22 -1.59 -4.33 2.61
C LEU A 22 -1.37 -4.19 1.09
N SER A 23 -1.51 -5.29 0.34
CA SER A 23 -1.33 -5.31 -1.11
C SER A 23 -2.28 -4.36 -1.87
N PRO A 24 -3.62 -4.42 -1.67
CA PRO A 24 -4.53 -3.49 -2.33
C PRO A 24 -4.31 -2.04 -1.89
N ILE A 25 -3.97 -1.78 -0.62
CA ILE A 25 -3.64 -0.43 -0.14
C ILE A 25 -2.42 0.13 -0.87
N VAL A 26 -1.31 -0.63 -0.92
CA VAL A 26 -0.09 -0.19 -1.61
C VAL A 26 -0.35 0.06 -3.09
N SER A 27 -1.15 -0.81 -3.73
CA SER A 27 -1.51 -0.67 -5.15
C SER A 27 -2.34 0.60 -5.40
N PHE A 28 -3.31 0.87 -4.54
CA PHE A 28 -4.15 2.07 -4.63
C PHE A 28 -3.35 3.36 -4.40
N ILE A 29 -2.51 3.38 -3.37
CA ILE A 29 -1.61 4.50 -3.09
C ILE A 29 -0.64 4.72 -4.25
N GLY A 30 -0.06 3.64 -4.79
CA GLY A 30 0.80 3.70 -5.98
C GLY A 30 0.11 4.35 -7.17
N ASN A 31 -1.17 4.02 -7.42
CA ASN A 31 -1.96 4.69 -8.45
C ASN A 31 -2.15 6.19 -8.15
N LEU A 32 -2.54 6.57 -6.94
CA LEU A 32 -2.73 7.99 -6.57
C LEU A 32 -1.45 8.83 -6.67
N THR A 33 -0.29 8.20 -6.45
CA THR A 33 1.02 8.88 -6.45
C THR A 33 1.75 8.83 -7.79
N ASN A 34 1.26 8.07 -8.77
CA ASN A 34 1.88 7.97 -10.10
C ASN A 34 1.20 8.93 -11.08
N PRO A 35 1.94 9.89 -11.69
CA PRO A 35 1.38 10.84 -12.64
C PRO A 35 0.88 10.22 -13.94
N GLY A 36 1.34 9.02 -14.30
CA GLY A 36 0.97 8.35 -15.55
C GLY A 36 2.14 7.55 -16.12
N THR A 37 1.97 7.01 -17.32
CA THR A 37 2.95 6.13 -17.96
C THR A 37 3.21 6.58 -19.40
N TYR A 38 4.46 6.43 -19.86
CA TYR A 38 4.80 6.62 -21.26
C TYR A 38 4.53 5.33 -22.04
N THR A 39 3.79 5.42 -23.14
CA THR A 39 3.64 4.34 -24.10
C THR A 39 4.52 4.63 -25.30
N THR A 40 5.32 3.64 -25.71
CA THR A 40 6.24 3.76 -26.84
C THR A 40 5.77 2.82 -27.94
N TYR A 41 5.54 3.37 -29.12
CA TYR A 41 5.18 2.63 -30.32
C TYR A 41 6.32 2.73 -31.31
N THR A 42 6.77 1.57 -31.81
CA THR A 42 7.76 1.50 -32.87
C THR A 42 7.06 1.07 -34.15
N THR A 43 6.98 1.97 -35.12
CA THR A 43 6.46 1.68 -36.45
C THR A 43 7.64 1.44 -37.38
N VAL A 44 7.71 0.24 -37.96
CA VAL A 44 8.69 -0.10 -39.00
C VAL A 44 7.98 -0.07 -40.34
N SER A 45 8.41 0.83 -41.23
CA SER A 45 7.92 0.92 -42.60
C SER A 45 9.10 0.71 -43.55
N GLY A 46 9.21 -0.50 -44.12
CA GLY A 46 10.34 -0.89 -44.95
C GLY A 46 11.66 -0.88 -44.17
N THR A 47 12.58 0.02 -44.52
CA THR A 47 13.92 0.17 -43.89
C THR A 47 13.95 1.23 -42.78
N VAL A 48 12.86 1.96 -42.55
CA VAL A 48 12.79 3.03 -41.55
C VAL A 48 12.06 2.53 -40.31
N THR A 49 12.71 2.69 -39.16
CA THR A 49 12.14 2.41 -37.83
C THR A 49 11.91 3.74 -37.12
N GLU A 50 10.65 4.10 -36.90
CA GLU A 50 10.26 5.28 -36.12
C GLU A 50 9.77 4.84 -34.74
N THR A 51 10.31 5.45 -33.69
CA THR A 51 9.90 5.20 -32.32
C THR A 51 9.26 6.47 -31.76
N THR A 52 7.96 6.41 -31.48
CA THR A 52 7.20 7.51 -30.89
C THR A 52 6.82 7.16 -29.46
N SER A 53 7.16 8.04 -28.51
CA SER A 53 6.74 7.93 -27.12
C SER A 53 5.70 9.00 -26.79
N SER A 54 4.56 8.60 -26.23
CA SER A 54 3.50 9.50 -25.77
C SER A 54 3.19 9.27 -24.31
N PHE A 55 2.92 10.34 -23.57
CA PHE A 55 2.54 10.25 -22.16
C PHE A 55 1.04 10.05 -22.01
N VAL A 56 0.65 9.02 -21.25
CA VAL A 56 -0.74 8.77 -20.87
C VAL A 56 -0.92 9.21 -19.41
N PRO A 57 -1.62 10.34 -19.15
CA PRO A 57 -1.80 10.86 -17.80
C PRO A 57 -2.76 9.99 -16.99
N ASN A 58 -2.49 9.88 -15.69
CA ASN A 58 -3.38 9.21 -14.75
C ASN A 58 -4.41 10.21 -14.19
N PRO A 59 -5.73 10.02 -14.40
CA PRO A 59 -6.75 10.93 -13.90
C PRO A 59 -6.88 10.94 -12.37
N TYR A 60 -6.33 9.94 -11.68
CA TYR A 60 -6.38 9.84 -10.22
C TYR A 60 -5.14 10.42 -9.52
N TYR A 61 -4.18 10.94 -10.28
CA TYR A 61 -2.96 11.49 -9.69
C TYR A 61 -3.26 12.72 -8.83
N VAL A 62 -2.79 12.70 -7.59
CA VAL A 62 -3.10 13.73 -6.59
C VAL A 62 -2.18 14.95 -6.64
N GLY A 63 -1.26 15.01 -7.59
CA GLY A 63 -0.26 16.08 -7.68
C GLY A 63 0.95 15.85 -6.76
N SER A 64 2.06 16.52 -7.10
CA SER A 64 3.35 16.37 -6.41
C SER A 64 3.30 16.78 -4.95
N ASN A 65 2.55 17.85 -4.65
CA ASN A 65 2.41 18.39 -3.29
C ASN A 65 1.78 17.38 -2.32
N ASN A 66 0.81 16.59 -2.79
CA ASN A 66 0.08 15.64 -1.94
C ASN A 66 0.71 14.24 -1.96
N THR A 67 1.53 13.94 -2.98
CA THR A 67 2.18 12.64 -3.17
C THR A 67 2.98 12.20 -1.94
N VAL A 68 3.73 13.12 -1.31
CA VAL A 68 4.54 12.81 -0.13
C VAL A 68 3.68 12.33 1.03
N LEU A 69 2.60 13.04 1.36
CA LEU A 69 1.71 12.67 2.45
C LEU A 69 1.01 11.33 2.20
N ILE A 70 0.52 11.12 0.97
CA ILE A 70 -0.21 9.91 0.60
C ILE A 70 0.71 8.68 0.57
N SER A 71 1.98 8.85 0.16
CA SER A 71 2.97 7.78 0.19
C SER A 71 3.30 7.24 1.59
N LEU A 72 2.97 7.98 2.66
CA LEU A 72 3.17 7.54 4.04
C LEU A 72 2.07 6.59 4.53
N VAL A 73 0.91 6.53 3.86
CA VAL A 73 -0.24 5.71 4.29
C VAL A 73 0.12 4.23 4.50
N PRO A 74 0.84 3.56 3.58
CA PRO A 74 1.24 2.16 3.79
C PRO A 74 2.15 1.98 5.00
N ILE A 75 3.01 2.96 5.29
CA ILE A 75 3.92 2.91 6.44
C ILE A 75 3.12 3.00 7.74
N PHE A 76 2.23 3.98 7.86
CA PHE A 76 1.35 4.09 9.03
C PHE A 76 0.46 2.85 9.21
N TYR A 77 0.00 2.28 8.11
CA TYR A 77 -0.78 1.06 8.14
C TYR A 77 0.01 -0.13 8.72
N ILE A 78 1.28 -0.31 8.31
CA ILE A 78 2.18 -1.31 8.90
C ILE A 78 2.43 -1.04 10.39
N LEU A 79 2.64 0.23 10.76
CA LEU A 79 2.82 0.61 12.17
C LEU A 79 1.59 0.23 13.02
N ILE A 80 0.38 0.36 12.49
CA ILE A 80 -0.84 -0.07 13.17
C ILE A 80 -0.90 -1.60 13.29
N ILE A 81 -0.56 -2.34 12.22
CA ILE A 81 -0.52 -3.81 12.23
C ILE A 81 0.41 -4.35 13.32
N ILE A 82 1.54 -3.66 13.58
CA ILE A 82 2.51 -4.09 14.59
C ILE A 82 2.17 -3.52 15.97
N GLY A 83 1.80 -2.24 16.03
CA GLY A 83 1.54 -1.51 17.27
C GLY A 83 0.36 -2.06 18.06
N VAL A 84 -0.75 -2.39 17.39
CA VAL A 84 -1.95 -2.92 18.06
C VAL A 84 -1.66 -4.26 18.77
N PRO A 85 -1.06 -5.28 18.11
CA PRO A 85 -0.63 -6.49 18.79
C PRO A 85 0.36 -6.25 19.92
N ALA A 86 1.36 -5.38 19.71
CA ALA A 86 2.36 -5.09 20.73
C ALA A 86 1.72 -4.50 22.01
N ILE A 87 0.78 -3.56 21.86
CA ILE A 87 0.05 -2.96 22.98
C ILE A 87 -0.81 -4.00 23.69
N LEU A 88 -1.56 -4.83 22.94
CA LEU A 88 -2.43 -5.85 23.53
C LEU A 88 -1.62 -6.91 24.29
N ILE A 89 -0.50 -7.38 23.72
CA ILE A 89 0.41 -8.32 24.40
C ILE A 89 1.00 -7.69 25.66
N TYR A 90 1.39 -6.41 25.60
CA TYR A 90 1.89 -5.70 26.77
C TYR A 90 0.83 -5.61 27.88
N LYS A 91 -0.41 -5.29 27.53
CA LYS A 91 -1.54 -5.26 28.47
C LYS A 91 -1.78 -6.63 29.12
N MET A 92 -1.77 -7.69 28.32
CA MET A 92 -1.90 -9.07 28.82
C MET A 92 -0.77 -9.39 29.80
N TYR A 93 0.49 -9.05 29.47
CA TYR A 93 1.66 -9.33 30.30
C TYR A 93 1.69 -8.55 31.61
N LYS A 94 1.31 -7.26 31.57
CA LYS A 94 1.32 -6.39 32.75
C LYS A 94 0.26 -6.80 33.80
N GLY A 95 -0.69 -7.66 33.43
CA GLY A 95 -1.71 -8.15 34.34
C GLY A 95 -2.70 -7.05 34.74
N GLU A 96 -3.37 -6.46 33.75
CA GLU A 96 -4.80 -6.18 33.98
C GLU A 96 -5.56 -7.49 34.20
#